data_AF-A0A2V8LCL6-F1
#
_entry.id   AF-A0A2V8LCL6-F1
#
_cell.length_a   1.000
_cell.length_b   1.000
_cell.length_c   1.000
_cell.angle_alpha   90.00
_cell.angle_beta   90.00
_cell.angle_gamma   90.00
#
_symmetry.space_group_name_H-M   'P 1'
#
loop_
_entity.id
_entity.type
_entity.pdbx_description
1 polymer ?
#
loop_
_entity_poly.entity_id
_entity_poly.type
_entity_poly.pdbx_seq_one_letter_code
_entity_poly.pdbx_strand_id
1 'polypeptide(L)'
;MGVKRLAIPHPSTKSTEWRALQKKRWFRQAQAWRTGSEGRISVVKRRHGLNRWRYRGDAGMKRWVGLGVIADNPIDIGKTLALRAPK
;
A
#
# COMPACT_ATOMS: atom_id res chain seq x y z
N MET A 1 1.44 26.17 -2.03
CA MET A 1 1.43 24.70 -1.87
C MET A 1 1.94 24.08 -3.17
N GLY A 2 3.13 23.49 -3.19
CA GLY A 2 3.73 22.97 -4.43
C GLY A 2 4.36 21.59 -4.17
N VAL A 3 4.03 20.62 -5.02
CA VAL A 3 4.64 19.28 -4.95
C VAL A 3 6.08 19.37 -5.41
N LYS A 4 7.03 19.16 -4.48
CA LYS A 4 8.47 19.26 -4.77
C LYS A 4 9.00 18.16 -5.69
N ARG A 5 8.37 16.97 -5.66
CA ARG A 5 8.81 15.78 -6.41
C ARG A 5 7.62 14.94 -6.83
N LEU A 6 7.54 14.63 -8.13
CA LEU A 6 6.57 13.71 -8.70
C LEU A 6 7.27 12.41 -9.10
N ALA A 7 6.73 11.28 -8.67
CA ALA A 7 7.26 9.97 -8.99
C ALA A 7 6.34 9.26 -10.00
N ILE A 8 6.10 9.86 -11.16
CA ILE A 8 5.32 9.24 -12.23
C ILE A 8 6.30 8.50 -13.17
N PRO A 9 6.15 7.19 -13.39
CA PRO A 9 7.02 6.46 -14.30
C PRO A 9 6.72 6.89 -15.73
N HIS A 10 7.78 7.13 -16.49
CA HIS A 10 7.65 7.48 -17.91
C HIS A 10 7.30 6.22 -18.70
N PRO A 11 6.24 6.23 -19.53
CA PRO A 11 5.77 5.03 -20.24
C PRO A 11 6.76 4.55 -21.31
N SER A 12 7.64 5.43 -21.81
CA SER A 12 8.69 5.04 -22.75
C SER A 12 10.06 5.00 -22.08
N THR A 13 10.78 3.89 -22.25
CA THR A 13 12.11 3.67 -21.68
C THR A 13 13.22 4.21 -22.58
N LYS A 14 12.91 4.99 -23.62
CA LYS A 14 13.89 5.41 -24.65
C LYS A 14 14.87 6.48 -24.14
N SER A 15 14.43 7.39 -23.25
CA SER A 15 15.30 8.44 -22.72
C SER A 15 16.22 7.95 -21.59
N THR A 16 17.52 8.18 -21.75
CA THR A 16 18.57 7.89 -20.77
C THR A 16 18.44 8.74 -19.51
N GLU A 17 18.06 10.00 -19.65
CA GLU A 17 17.82 10.94 -18.55
C GLU A 17 16.67 10.49 -17.64
N TRP A 18 15.56 10.05 -18.23
CA TRP A 18 14.43 9.50 -17.48
C TRP A 18 14.80 8.21 -16.75
N ARG A 19 15.57 7.32 -17.38
CA ARG A 19 16.09 6.13 -16.69
C ARG A 19 16.98 6.52 -15.51
N ALA A 20 17.85 7.52 -15.67
CA ALA A 20 18.69 8.00 -14.58
C ALA A 20 17.85 8.61 -13.44
N LEU A 21 16.80 9.37 -13.76
CA LEU A 21 15.87 9.92 -12.78
C LEU A 21 15.11 8.83 -12.01
N GLN A 22 14.57 7.83 -12.70
CA GLN A 22 13.82 6.73 -12.07
C GLN A 22 14.71 5.83 -11.20
N LYS A 23 16.02 5.78 -11.49
CA LYS A 23 17.01 5.09 -10.65
C LYS A 23 17.37 5.88 -9.38
N LYS A 24 17.03 7.16 -9.26
CA LYS A 24 17.31 7.94 -8.05
C LYS A 24 16.59 7.35 -6.85
N ARG A 25 17.27 7.37 -5.69
CA ARG A 25 16.77 6.79 -4.43
C ARG A 25 15.37 7.28 -4.06
N TRP A 26 15.13 8.59 -4.15
CA TRP A 26 13.84 9.18 -3.81
C TRP A 26 12.71 8.69 -4.72
N PHE A 27 12.98 8.46 -6.01
CA PHE A 27 11.99 8.00 -6.98
C PHE A 27 11.61 6.55 -6.67
N ARG A 28 12.61 5.71 -6.40
CA ARG A 28 12.40 4.31 -5.99
C ARG A 28 11.64 4.20 -4.67
N GLN A 29 11.95 5.04 -3.68
CA GLN A 29 11.21 5.06 -2.42
C GLN A 29 9.75 5.46 -2.61
N ALA A 30 9.47 6.47 -3.44
CA ALA A 30 8.12 6.87 -3.76
C ALA A 30 7.34 5.77 -4.51
N GLN A 31 7.97 5.10 -5.47
CA GLN A 31 7.37 3.94 -6.15
C GLN A 31 7.14 2.76 -5.19
N ALA A 32 8.11 2.44 -4.34
CA ALA A 32 7.98 1.38 -3.33
C ALA A 32 6.81 1.66 -2.37
N TRP A 33 6.62 2.92 -1.96
CA TRP A 33 5.48 3.32 -1.15
C TRP A 33 4.14 3.14 -1.88
N ARG A 34 4.08 3.53 -3.16
CA ARG A 34 2.88 3.39 -4.00
C ARG A 34 2.49 1.92 -4.18
N THR A 35 3.45 1.08 -4.60
CA THR A 35 3.24 -0.36 -4.77
C THR A 35 2.97 -1.06 -3.44
N GLY A 36 3.62 -0.62 -2.35
CA GLY A 36 3.35 -1.14 -1.00
C GLY A 36 1.92 -0.90 -0.55
N SER A 37 1.35 0.27 -0.86
CA SER A 37 -0.05 0.60 -0.57
C SER A 37 -1.02 -0.31 -1.35
N GLU A 38 -0.76 -0.53 -2.64
CA GLU A 38 -1.54 -1.47 -3.46
C GLU A 38 -1.44 -2.91 -2.93
N GLY A 39 -0.25 -3.32 -2.49
CA GLY A 39 -0.02 -4.62 -1.87
C GLY A 39 -0.84 -4.82 -0.59
N ARG A 40 -0.88 -3.81 0.29
CA ARG A 40 -1.72 -3.83 1.50
C ARG A 40 -3.20 -3.94 1.15
N ILE A 41 -3.69 -3.16 0.19
CA ILE A 41 -5.09 -3.26 -0.28
C ILE A 41 -5.40 -4.67 -0.80
N SER A 42 -4.50 -5.26 -1.59
CA SER A 42 -4.65 -6.63 -2.11
C SER A 42 -4.71 -7.67 -0.99
N VAL A 43 -3.86 -7.55 0.02
CA VAL A 43 -3.86 -8.46 1.19
C VAL A 43 -5.17 -8.34 1.96
N VAL A 44 -5.61 -7.11 2.27
CA VAL A 44 -6.83 -6.90 3.05
C VAL A 44 -8.06 -7.42 2.28
N LYS A 45 -8.13 -7.20 0.96
CA LYS A 45 -9.19 -7.76 0.11
C LYS A 45 -9.29 -9.28 0.16
N ARG A 46 -8.15 -9.98 0.10
CA ARG A 46 -8.09 -11.45 0.09
C ARG A 46 -8.28 -12.06 1.48
N ARG A 47 -7.60 -11.52 2.49
CA ARG A 47 -7.59 -12.06 3.87
C ARG A 47 -8.89 -11.72 4.61
N HIS A 48 -9.37 -10.49 4.49
CA HIS A 48 -10.52 -9.98 5.28
C HIS A 48 -11.81 -9.89 4.46
N GLY A 49 -11.83 -10.46 3.25
CA GLY A 49 -13.03 -10.55 2.42
C GLY A 49 -13.56 -9.20 1.92
N LEU A 50 -12.73 -8.15 1.86
CA LEU A 50 -13.17 -6.81 1.40
C LEU A 50 -13.46 -6.70 -0.11
N ASN A 51 -13.47 -7.83 -0.84
CA ASN A 51 -13.99 -7.88 -2.21
C ASN A 51 -15.51 -7.72 -2.28
N ARG A 52 -16.21 -7.94 -1.16
CA ARG A 52 -17.66 -7.75 -1.04
C ARG A 52 -17.94 -7.09 0.30
N TRP A 53 -18.94 -6.22 0.38
CA TRP A 53 -19.45 -5.74 1.65
C TRP A 53 -20.70 -6.52 2.05
N ARG A 54 -20.87 -6.78 3.35
CA ARG A 54 -22.04 -7.52 3.87
C ARG A 54 -23.12 -6.63 4.48
N TYR A 55 -22.74 -5.42 4.88
CA TYR A 55 -23.64 -4.51 5.61
C TYR A 55 -24.34 -3.57 4.63
N ARG A 56 -25.64 -3.33 4.82
CA ARG A 56 -26.41 -2.47 3.91
C ARG A 56 -26.12 -0.98 4.13
N GLY A 57 -26.18 -0.21 3.05
CA GLY A 57 -25.99 1.24 3.04
C GLY A 57 -24.55 1.71 3.26
N ASP A 58 -24.29 2.99 2.99
CA ASP A 58 -22.95 3.58 3.05
C ASP A 58 -22.31 3.51 4.43
N ALA A 59 -23.11 3.72 5.48
CA ALA A 59 -22.64 3.58 6.86
C ALA A 59 -22.20 2.13 7.16
N GLY A 60 -22.95 1.15 6.65
CA GLY A 60 -22.61 -0.26 6.74
C GLY A 60 -21.32 -0.60 6.00
N MET A 61 -21.17 -0.11 4.76
CA MET A 61 -19.97 -0.27 3.96
C MET A 61 -18.74 0.31 4.67
N LYS A 62 -18.82 1.56 5.16
CA LYS A 62 -17.71 2.21 5.89
C LYS A 62 -17.31 1.41 7.13
N ARG A 63 -18.27 0.90 7.88
CA ARG A 63 -18.03 0.03 9.05
C ARG A 63 -17.35 -1.29 8.65
N TRP A 64 -17.86 -1.95 7.61
CA TRP A 64 -17.29 -3.22 7.12
C TRP A 64 -15.83 -3.07 6.67
N VAL A 65 -15.53 -2.04 5.88
CA VAL A 65 -14.17 -1.73 5.44
C VAL A 65 -13.29 -1.37 6.63
N GLY A 66 -13.77 -0.50 7.53
CA GLY A 66 -13.03 -0.08 8.71
C GLY A 66 -12.62 -1.25 9.61
N LEU A 67 -13.54 -2.18 9.89
CA LEU A 67 -13.25 -3.38 10.66
C LEU A 67 -12.22 -4.27 9.97
N GLY A 68 -12.31 -4.46 8.65
CA GLY A 68 -11.32 -5.24 7.89
C GLY A 68 -9.92 -4.63 7.91
N VAL A 69 -9.80 -3.30 7.88
CA VAL A 69 -8.51 -2.61 8.01
C VAL A 69 -7.97 -2.72 9.43
N ILE A 70 -8.80 -2.50 10.45
CA ILE A 70 -8.38 -2.63 11.85
C ILE A 70 -7.93 -4.07 12.15
N ALA A 71 -8.62 -5.08 11.64
CA ALA A 71 -8.26 -6.49 11.84
C ALA A 71 -6.90 -6.88 11.21
N ASP A 72 -6.42 -6.15 10.20
CA ASP A 72 -5.11 -6.43 9.60
C ASP A 72 -3.94 -5.97 10.49
N ASN A 73 -4.14 -4.88 11.24
CA ASN A 73 -3.08 -4.29 12.07
C ASN A 73 -2.54 -5.26 13.15
N PRO A 74 -3.37 -5.93 13.98
CA PRO A 74 -2.88 -6.90 14.96
C PRO A 74 -2.09 -8.05 14.36
N ILE A 75 -2.45 -8.49 13.15
CA ILE A 75 -1.74 -9.58 12.46
C ILE A 75 -0.33 -9.12 12.07
N ASP A 76 -0.21 -7.92 11.49
CA ASP A 76 1.09 -7.36 11.10
C ASP A 76 1.98 -7.06 12.32
N ILE A 77 1.39 -6.53 13.39
CA ILE A 77 2.06 -6.32 14.67
C ILE A 77 2.55 -7.65 15.25
N GLY A 78 1.67 -8.66 15.32
CA GLY A 78 2.01 -9.97 15.87
C GLY A 78 3.16 -10.65 15.11
N LYS A 79 3.14 -10.58 13.77
CA LYS A 79 4.25 -11.08 12.93
C LYS A 79 5.55 -10.32 13.20
N THR A 80 5.48 -9.01 13.29
CA THR A 80 6.66 -8.16 13.53
C THR A 80 7.25 -8.43 14.91
N LEU A 81 6.42 -8.60 15.93
CA LEU A 81 6.85 -8.94 17.29
C LEU A 81 7.47 -10.34 17.33
N ALA A 82 6.88 -11.34 16.68
CA ALA A 82 7.41 -12.69 16.60
C ALA A 82 8.80 -12.74 15.92
N LEU A 83 9.00 -11.94 14.86
CA LEU A 83 10.31 -11.83 14.19
C LEU A 83 11.38 -11.13 15.04
N ARG A 84 10.96 -10.27 15.97
CA ARG A 84 11.86 -9.52 16.87
C ARG A 84 12.07 -10.22 18.22
N ALA A 85 11.33 -11.28 18.50
CA ALA A 85 11.48 -12.01 19.74
C ALA A 85 12.90 -12.60 19.81
N PRO A 86 13.60 -12.45 20.96
CA PRO A 86 14.88 -13.12 21.16
C PRO A 86 14.67 -14.64 21.07
N LYS A 87 15.67 -15.35 20.54
CA LYS A 87 15.67 -16.82 20.48
C LYS A 87 15.76 -17.43 21.87
#